data_AF-A0A6N2HE63-F1
#
_entry.id   AF-A0A6N2HE63-F1
#
_cell.length_a   1.000
_cell.length_b   1.000
_cell.length_c   1.000
_cell.angle_alpha   90.00
_cell.angle_beta   90.00
_cell.angle_gamma   90.00
#
_symmetry.space_group_name_H-M   'P 1'
#
loop_
_entity.id
_entity.type
_entity.pdbx_description
1 polymer ?
#
loop_
_entity_poly.entity_id
_entity_poly.type
_entity_poly.pdbx_seq_one_letter_code
_entity_poly.pdbx_strand_id
1 'polypeptide(L)'
;VPGPVVEAVAAGVLLAGVGGAAAGEWLPALASGAASATLLSADHGPYALDADAVDAVFTVAGDELRLAPGPGELRVSADPARRLWRPEPGGKVLATGPRVREAADRAFEWASFATAAQALGTGEALLRATVGYVKQRTQFGTAVGSFQAVKHRLADVLIGLEFARPLLYGAALALAEGAPDAGAQVAAAKVTAGEAGYAAARAALQLHGAVGYTQELD
;
A
#
# COMPACT_ATOMS: atom_id res chain seq x y z
N VAL A 1 12.41 -0.88 -2.84
CA VAL A 1 11.90 -2.13 -3.47
C VAL A 1 10.98 -1.69 -4.59
N PRO A 2 11.41 -1.75 -5.86
CA PRO A 2 10.49 -1.52 -6.96
C PRO A 2 9.56 -2.74 -7.05
N GLY A 3 8.26 -2.54 -6.82
CA GLY A 3 7.25 -3.60 -6.87
C GLY A 3 6.03 -3.30 -5.99
N PRO A 4 4.90 -3.98 -6.22
CA PRO A 4 3.64 -3.77 -5.51
C PRO A 4 3.72 -4.37 -4.09
N VAL A 5 4.28 -3.60 -3.14
CA VAL A 5 4.61 -4.08 -1.78
C VAL A 5 3.38 -4.58 -1.02
N VAL A 6 2.25 -3.88 -1.12
CA VAL A 6 1.00 -4.25 -0.44
C VAL A 6 0.51 -5.60 -0.97
N GLU A 7 0.52 -5.76 -2.28
CA GLU A 7 0.09 -6.97 -2.98
C GLU A 7 1.02 -8.14 -2.69
N ALA A 8 2.34 -7.91 -2.58
CA ALA A 8 3.30 -8.93 -2.18
C ALA A 8 3.07 -9.43 -0.74
N VAL A 9 2.77 -8.53 0.20
CA VAL A 9 2.38 -8.91 1.58
C VAL A 9 1.11 -9.73 1.56
N ALA A 10 0.09 -9.30 0.81
CA ALA A 10 -1.17 -10.02 0.69
C ALA A 10 -0.98 -11.40 0.06
N ALA A 11 -0.17 -11.52 -0.99
CA ALA A 11 0.19 -12.80 -1.61
C ALA A 11 0.86 -13.74 -0.61
N GLY A 12 1.78 -13.24 0.21
CA GLY A 12 2.41 -14.02 1.29
C GLY A 12 1.40 -14.54 2.31
N VAL A 13 0.47 -13.69 2.77
CA VAL A 13 -0.58 -14.08 3.72
C VAL A 13 -1.53 -15.13 3.10
N LEU A 14 -1.93 -14.94 1.84
CA LEU A 14 -2.75 -15.88 1.10
C LEU A 14 -2.08 -17.26 1.00
N LEU A 15 -0.82 -17.29 0.55
CA LEU A 15 -0.06 -18.54 0.39
C LEU A 15 0.15 -19.24 1.73
N ALA A 16 0.44 -18.50 2.81
CA ALA A 16 0.55 -19.06 4.15
C ALA A 16 -0.79 -19.64 4.65
N GLY A 17 -1.90 -18.96 4.35
CA GLY A 17 -3.24 -19.42 4.70
C GLY A 17 -3.64 -20.70 3.95
N VAL A 18 -3.40 -20.75 2.64
CA VAL A 18 -3.71 -21.90 1.79
C VAL A 18 -2.79 -23.10 2.09
N GLY A 19 -1.48 -22.86 2.26
CA GLY A 19 -0.48 -23.91 2.49
C GLY A 19 -0.16 -24.75 1.24
N GLY A 20 0.36 -25.96 1.45
CA GLY A 20 0.65 -26.93 0.39
C GLY A 20 1.89 -26.59 -0.46
N ALA A 21 1.96 -27.19 -1.66
CA ALA A 21 3.13 -27.08 -2.53
C ALA A 21 3.39 -25.64 -2.99
N ALA A 22 2.34 -24.88 -3.30
CA ALA A 22 2.46 -23.47 -3.70
C ALA A 22 3.08 -22.61 -2.60
N ALA A 23 2.67 -22.83 -1.33
CA ALA A 23 3.27 -22.14 -0.20
C ALA A 23 4.75 -22.48 -0.01
N GLY A 24 5.11 -23.77 -0.15
CA GLY A 24 6.49 -24.23 -0.03
C GLY A 24 7.42 -23.69 -1.14
N GLU A 25 6.88 -23.50 -2.34
CA GLU A 25 7.61 -22.93 -3.48
C GLU A 25 7.80 -21.42 -3.34
N TRP A 26 6.73 -20.67 -3.05
CA TRP A 26 6.72 -19.21 -3.20
C TRP A 26 7.05 -18.44 -1.92
N LEU A 27 6.66 -18.91 -0.73
CA LEU A 27 6.87 -18.16 0.50
C LEU A 27 8.35 -17.86 0.81
N PRO A 28 9.29 -18.82 0.67
CA PRO A 28 10.70 -18.53 0.92
C PRO A 28 11.27 -17.49 -0.04
N ALA A 29 10.87 -17.53 -1.32
CA ALA A 29 11.31 -16.59 -2.34
C ALA A 29 10.76 -15.18 -2.10
N LEU A 30 9.47 -15.06 -1.75
CA LEU A 30 8.84 -13.78 -1.39
C LEU A 30 9.44 -13.19 -0.11
N ALA A 31 9.62 -14.01 0.94
CA ALA A 31 10.15 -13.56 2.23
C ALA A 31 11.60 -13.09 2.17
N SER A 32 12.41 -13.69 1.29
CA SER A 32 13.80 -13.28 1.05
C SER A 32 13.94 -12.12 0.07
N GLY A 33 12.86 -11.76 -0.64
CA GLY A 33 12.88 -10.80 -1.74
C GLY A 33 13.55 -11.33 -3.02
N ALA A 34 13.78 -12.65 -3.12
CA ALA A 34 14.30 -13.30 -4.31
C ALA A 34 13.24 -13.42 -5.42
N ALA A 35 11.96 -13.31 -5.05
CA ALA A 35 10.84 -13.16 -5.97
C ALA A 35 9.90 -12.06 -5.51
N SER A 36 9.13 -11.53 -6.45
CA SER A 36 8.12 -10.50 -6.29
C SER A 36 6.77 -11.02 -6.79
N ALA A 37 5.68 -10.53 -6.22
CA ALA A 37 4.35 -10.95 -6.64
C ALA A 37 3.32 -9.83 -6.53
N THR A 38 2.28 -9.96 -7.33
CA THR A 38 1.03 -9.19 -7.22
C THR A 38 -0.12 -10.16 -6.99
N LEU A 39 -1.18 -9.67 -6.35
CA LEU A 39 -2.39 -10.43 -6.03
C LEU A 39 -3.61 -9.61 -6.43
N LEU A 40 -4.55 -10.25 -7.13
CA LEU A 40 -5.90 -9.74 -7.30
C LEU A 40 -6.95 -10.75 -6.83
N SER A 41 -8.09 -10.22 -6.39
CA SER A 41 -9.32 -10.98 -6.20
C SER A 41 -10.37 -10.41 -7.13
N ALA A 42 -11.12 -11.30 -7.80
CA ALA A 42 -12.25 -10.93 -8.62
C ALA A 42 -13.31 -10.12 -7.87
N ASP A 43 -13.38 -10.25 -6.53
CA ASP A 43 -14.30 -9.52 -5.66
C ASP A 43 -13.87 -8.06 -5.44
N HIS A 44 -12.57 -7.75 -5.62
CA HIS A 44 -12.01 -6.39 -5.47
C HIS A 44 -11.72 -5.69 -6.79
N GLY A 45 -11.81 -6.42 -7.91
CA GLY A 45 -11.71 -5.87 -9.25
C GLY A 45 -10.86 -6.71 -10.20
N PRO A 46 -10.87 -6.40 -11.49
CA PRO A 46 -10.25 -7.24 -12.52
C PRO A 46 -8.77 -6.91 -12.78
N TYR A 47 -8.11 -6.13 -11.93
CA TYR A 47 -6.78 -5.57 -12.23
C TYR A 47 -5.73 -5.95 -11.19
N ALA A 48 -4.58 -6.43 -11.67
CA ALA A 48 -3.34 -6.54 -10.92
C ALA A 48 -2.51 -5.26 -11.07
N LEU A 49 -1.89 -4.83 -9.98
CA LEU A 49 -0.93 -3.73 -9.98
C LEU A 49 0.45 -4.24 -10.42
N ASP A 50 1.08 -3.51 -11.35
CA ASP A 50 2.46 -3.73 -11.82
C ASP A 50 2.78 -5.19 -12.20
N ALA A 51 1.80 -5.87 -12.80
CA ALA A 51 1.90 -7.28 -13.18
C ALA A 51 3.05 -7.59 -14.17
N ASP A 52 3.51 -6.58 -14.91
CA ASP A 52 4.63 -6.67 -15.85
C ASP A 52 6.01 -6.54 -15.18
N ALA A 53 6.05 -6.19 -13.89
CA ALA A 53 7.28 -5.98 -13.13
C ALA A 53 7.44 -6.96 -11.97
N VAL A 54 6.65 -8.04 -11.94
CA VAL A 54 6.70 -9.06 -10.89
C VAL A 54 6.91 -10.46 -11.44
N ASP A 55 7.43 -11.36 -10.60
CA ASP A 55 7.72 -12.76 -10.96
C ASP A 55 6.44 -13.64 -10.95
N ALA A 56 5.43 -13.26 -10.16
CA ALA A 56 4.18 -14.00 -10.07
C ALA A 56 2.94 -13.09 -10.01
N VAL A 57 1.90 -13.50 -10.72
CA VAL A 57 0.57 -12.88 -10.71
C VAL A 57 -0.42 -13.88 -10.15
N PHE A 58 -0.83 -13.70 -8.90
CA PHE A 58 -1.82 -14.54 -8.25
C PHE A 58 -3.23 -13.99 -8.47
N THR A 59 -4.15 -14.87 -8.85
CA THR A 59 -5.57 -14.53 -9.01
C THR A 59 -6.41 -15.40 -8.06
N VAL A 60 -7.34 -14.76 -7.37
CA VAL A 60 -8.39 -15.45 -6.59
C VAL A 60 -9.74 -15.18 -7.25
N ALA A 61 -10.47 -16.25 -7.54
CA ALA A 61 -11.85 -16.19 -8.02
C ALA A 61 -12.69 -17.20 -7.23
N GLY A 62 -13.47 -16.68 -6.27
CA GLY A 62 -14.22 -17.52 -5.35
C GLY A 62 -13.31 -18.43 -4.52
N ASP A 63 -13.45 -19.73 -4.72
CA ASP A 63 -12.72 -20.75 -3.95
C ASP A 63 -11.46 -21.25 -4.69
N GLU A 64 -11.02 -20.54 -5.73
CA GLU A 64 -9.91 -20.98 -6.57
C GLU A 64 -8.78 -19.95 -6.60
N LEU A 65 -7.56 -20.43 -6.31
CA LEU A 65 -6.31 -19.68 -6.42
C LEU A 65 -5.53 -20.18 -7.63
N ARG A 66 -5.16 -19.27 -8.53
CA ARG A 66 -4.36 -19.57 -9.72
C ARG A 66 -3.11 -18.70 -9.79
N LEU A 67 -2.11 -19.22 -10.48
CA LEU A 67 -0.99 -18.46 -11.02
C LEU A 67 -1.32 -18.11 -12.49
N ALA A 68 -1.50 -16.83 -12.78
CA ALA A 68 -1.81 -16.37 -14.13
C ALA A 68 -0.61 -16.60 -15.08
N PRO A 69 -0.84 -16.89 -16.38
CA PRO A 69 0.25 -17.10 -17.35
C PRO A 69 1.11 -15.86 -17.61
N GLY A 70 0.51 -14.68 -17.44
CA GLY A 70 1.15 -13.39 -17.73
C GLY A 70 0.28 -12.19 -17.36
N PRO A 71 0.81 -10.97 -17.53
CA PRO A 71 0.15 -9.74 -17.10
C PRO A 71 -1.09 -9.38 -17.94
N GLY A 72 -1.20 -9.89 -19.17
CA GLY A 72 -2.33 -9.65 -20.06
C GLY A 72 -2.40 -8.22 -20.60
N GLU A 73 -3.58 -7.59 -20.51
CA GLU A 73 -3.83 -6.28 -21.14
C GLU A 73 -3.53 -5.11 -20.19
N LEU A 74 -2.65 -4.19 -20.61
CA LEU A 74 -2.38 -2.94 -19.89
C LEU A 74 -3.59 -2.00 -20.02
N ARG A 75 -3.98 -1.39 -18.90
CA ARG A 75 -5.02 -0.37 -18.84
C ARG A 75 -4.43 0.97 -18.43
N VAL A 76 -4.90 2.01 -19.09
CA VAL A 76 -4.52 3.39 -18.76
C VAL A 76 -5.04 3.72 -17.36
N SER A 77 -4.12 4.05 -16.47
CA SER A 77 -4.40 4.53 -15.12
C SER A 77 -4.39 6.05 -15.08
N ALA A 78 -5.21 6.65 -14.22
CA ALA A 78 -5.14 8.08 -13.93
C ALA A 78 -3.84 8.44 -13.18
N ASP A 79 -3.29 7.50 -12.42
CA ASP A 79 -1.97 7.58 -11.80
C ASP A 79 -0.95 6.84 -12.68
N PRO A 80 -0.07 7.54 -13.41
CA PRO A 80 0.90 6.91 -14.29
C PRO A 80 1.97 6.10 -13.53
N ALA A 81 2.12 6.32 -12.21
CA ALA A 81 3.02 5.52 -11.37
C ALA A 81 2.43 4.16 -10.99
N ARG A 82 1.14 3.92 -11.28
CA ARG A 82 0.44 2.65 -11.01
C ARG A 82 -0.05 2.04 -12.31
N ARG A 83 0.64 1.00 -12.80
CA ARG A 83 0.22 0.27 -14.01
C ARG A 83 -0.82 -0.78 -13.65
N LEU A 84 -1.99 -0.69 -14.24
CA LEU A 84 -3.10 -1.62 -14.02
C LEU A 84 -3.16 -2.62 -15.17
N TRP A 85 -3.09 -3.90 -14.85
CA TRP A 85 -3.08 -4.97 -15.83
C TRP A 85 -4.27 -5.88 -15.61
N ARG A 86 -4.94 -6.31 -16.69
CA ARG A 86 -5.93 -7.38 -16.63
C ARG A 86 -5.24 -8.71 -16.98
N PRO A 87 -4.95 -9.58 -16.00
CA PRO A 87 -4.21 -10.81 -16.24
C PRO A 87 -4.91 -11.71 -17.27
N GLU A 88 -4.10 -12.50 -17.97
CA GLU A 88 -4.63 -13.49 -18.90
C GLU A 88 -5.49 -14.52 -18.14
N PRO A 89 -6.69 -14.86 -18.64
CA PRO A 89 -7.54 -15.86 -18.01
C PRO A 89 -6.87 -17.25 -18.06
N GLY A 90 -7.24 -18.12 -17.11
CA GLY A 90 -6.68 -19.45 -17.01
C GLY A 90 -5.47 -19.50 -16.07
N GLY A 91 -4.39 -20.17 -16.51
CA GLY A 91 -3.20 -20.39 -15.67
C GLY A 91 -3.28 -21.62 -14.78
N LYS A 92 -2.21 -21.86 -14.02
CA LYS A 92 -2.04 -23.05 -13.17
C LYS A 92 -2.89 -22.91 -11.91
N VAL A 93 -3.77 -23.87 -11.67
CA VAL A 93 -4.51 -23.98 -10.40
C VAL A 93 -3.53 -24.38 -9.31
N LEU A 94 -3.43 -23.55 -8.26
CA LEU A 94 -2.54 -23.80 -7.13
C LEU A 94 -3.30 -24.40 -5.95
N ALA A 95 -4.55 -23.99 -5.75
CA ALA A 95 -5.42 -24.53 -4.72
C ALA A 95 -6.90 -24.29 -5.04
N THR A 96 -7.75 -25.14 -4.48
CA THR A 96 -9.21 -25.01 -4.54
C THR A 96 -9.85 -25.28 -3.18
N GLY A 97 -11.04 -24.73 -2.98
CA GLY A 97 -11.91 -24.99 -1.84
C GLY A 97 -12.05 -23.80 -0.86
N PRO A 98 -12.91 -23.95 0.16
CA PRO A 98 -13.30 -22.85 1.05
C PRO A 98 -12.12 -22.16 1.75
N ARG A 99 -11.05 -22.93 2.03
CA ARG A 99 -9.81 -22.41 2.62
C ARG A 99 -9.13 -21.34 1.78
N VAL A 100 -9.28 -21.37 0.44
CA VAL A 100 -8.76 -20.32 -0.45
C VAL A 100 -9.47 -18.99 -0.17
N ARG A 101 -10.78 -19.01 -0.05
CA ARG A 101 -11.59 -17.82 0.26
C ARG A 101 -11.23 -17.25 1.62
N GLU A 102 -11.19 -18.10 2.65
CA GLU A 102 -10.80 -17.68 4.01
C GLU A 102 -9.39 -17.05 4.04
N ALA A 103 -8.44 -17.65 3.32
CA ALA A 103 -7.08 -17.12 3.20
C ALA A 103 -7.03 -15.82 2.38
N ALA A 104 -7.88 -15.67 1.36
CA ALA A 104 -7.99 -14.44 0.57
C ALA A 104 -8.58 -13.30 1.40
N ASP A 105 -9.67 -13.54 2.14
CA ASP A 105 -10.27 -12.55 3.02
C ASP A 105 -9.23 -12.02 4.02
N ARG A 106 -8.46 -12.92 4.64
CA ARG A 106 -7.34 -12.55 5.51
C ARG A 106 -6.24 -11.79 4.78
N ALA A 107 -5.90 -12.19 3.56
CA ALA A 107 -4.90 -11.49 2.75
C ALA A 107 -5.30 -10.05 2.42
N PHE A 108 -6.58 -9.79 2.11
CA PHE A 108 -7.08 -8.44 1.83
C PHE A 108 -7.23 -7.58 3.10
N GLU A 109 -7.47 -8.19 4.25
CA GLU A 109 -7.36 -7.52 5.55
C GLU A 109 -5.91 -7.04 5.80
N TRP A 110 -4.92 -7.91 5.57
CA TRP A 110 -3.50 -7.54 5.64
C TRP A 110 -3.10 -6.52 4.58
N ALA A 111 -3.67 -6.58 3.37
CA ALA A 111 -3.46 -5.57 2.33
C ALA A 111 -3.95 -4.18 2.78
N SER A 112 -5.11 -4.13 3.45
CA SER A 112 -5.66 -2.90 4.02
C SER A 112 -4.75 -2.34 5.11
N PHE A 113 -4.25 -3.19 6.00
CA PHE A 113 -3.25 -2.81 7.00
C PHE A 113 -1.94 -2.29 6.38
N ALA A 114 -1.37 -3.01 5.41
CA ALA A 114 -0.15 -2.61 4.72
C ALA A 114 -0.32 -1.26 3.99
N THR A 115 -1.49 -1.03 3.39
CA THR A 115 -1.83 0.26 2.77
C THR A 115 -1.91 1.38 3.80
N ALA A 116 -2.42 1.11 5.01
CA ALA A 116 -2.40 2.06 6.12
C ALA A 116 -0.97 2.42 6.53
N ALA A 117 -0.10 1.41 6.66
CA ALA A 117 1.32 1.60 7.00
C ALA A 117 2.05 2.43 5.93
N GLN A 118 1.81 2.13 4.65
CA GLN A 118 2.38 2.88 3.54
C GLN A 118 1.91 4.33 3.54
N ALA A 119 0.62 4.59 3.80
CA ALA A 119 0.08 5.95 3.88
C ALA A 119 0.71 6.77 5.01
N LEU A 120 0.86 6.17 6.20
CA LEU A 120 1.54 6.81 7.33
C LEU A 120 3.00 7.15 6.99
N GLY A 121 3.77 6.18 6.50
CA GLY A 121 5.17 6.39 6.14
C GLY A 121 5.36 7.41 5.02
N THR A 122 4.46 7.42 4.02
CA THR A 122 4.44 8.43 2.95
C THR A 122 4.18 9.82 3.53
N GLY A 123 3.20 9.96 4.42
CA GLY A 123 2.90 11.24 5.08
C GLY A 123 4.07 11.77 5.91
N GLU A 124 4.77 10.91 6.64
CA GLU A 124 5.99 11.28 7.38
C GLU A 124 7.12 11.73 6.46
N ALA A 125 7.31 11.04 5.34
CA ALA A 125 8.32 11.41 4.35
C ALA A 125 8.03 12.78 3.75
N LEU A 126 6.77 13.02 3.36
CA LEU A 126 6.30 14.30 2.84
C LEU A 126 6.47 15.42 3.87
N LEU A 127 6.11 15.20 5.13
CA LEU A 127 6.29 16.19 6.20
C LEU A 127 7.77 16.54 6.36
N ARG A 128 8.66 15.53 6.43
CA ARG A 128 10.10 15.74 6.59
C ARG A 128 10.69 16.53 5.42
N ALA A 129 10.37 16.14 4.19
CA ALA A 129 10.82 16.82 2.98
C ALA A 129 10.32 18.28 2.95
N THR A 130 9.03 18.49 3.25
CA THR A 130 8.42 19.84 3.28
C THR A 130 9.04 20.73 4.34
N VAL A 131 9.30 20.21 5.55
CA VAL A 131 10.00 20.96 6.60
C VAL A 131 11.43 21.33 6.16
N GLY A 132 12.12 20.43 5.46
CA GLY A 132 13.42 20.73 4.85
C GLY A 132 13.33 21.88 3.84
N TYR A 133 12.39 21.79 2.90
CA TYR A 133 12.17 22.79 1.86
C TYR A 133 11.83 24.18 2.43
N VAL A 134 10.82 24.27 3.30
CA VAL A 134 10.34 25.57 3.82
C VAL A 134 11.34 26.27 4.74
N LYS A 135 12.32 25.54 5.29
CA LYS A 135 13.45 26.13 6.03
C LYS A 135 14.49 26.78 5.12
N GLN A 136 14.65 26.27 3.90
CA GLN A 136 15.64 26.76 2.93
C GLN A 136 15.06 27.80 1.97
N ARG A 137 13.76 27.71 1.67
CA ARG A 137 13.07 28.63 0.76
C ARG A 137 12.88 30.00 1.40
N THR A 138 13.41 31.05 0.77
CA THR A 138 13.25 32.45 1.20
C THR A 138 12.26 33.19 0.31
N GLN A 139 11.29 33.87 0.91
CA GLN A 139 10.34 34.77 0.24
C GLN A 139 9.96 35.91 1.20
N PHE A 140 9.69 37.10 0.65
CA PHE A 140 9.43 38.29 1.46
C PHE A 140 10.54 38.58 2.50
N GLY A 141 11.80 38.31 2.12
CA GLY A 141 12.97 38.61 2.94
C GLY A 141 13.25 37.65 4.11
N THR A 142 12.50 36.57 4.27
CA THR A 142 12.71 35.56 5.32
C THR A 142 12.45 34.15 4.82
N ALA A 143 12.90 33.13 5.56
CA ALA A 143 12.52 31.75 5.30
C ALA A 143 11.00 31.58 5.40
N VAL A 144 10.39 30.90 4.43
CA VAL A 144 8.94 30.67 4.35
C VAL A 144 8.42 29.95 5.60
N GLY A 145 9.21 29.04 6.16
CA GLY A 145 8.90 28.34 7.41
C GLY A 145 8.77 29.24 8.65
N SER A 146 9.18 30.52 8.58
CA SER A 146 9.00 31.47 9.67
C SER A 146 7.56 31.96 9.83
N PHE A 147 6.76 31.91 8.77
CA PHE A 147 5.38 32.40 8.76
C PHE A 147 4.46 31.47 9.57
N GLN A 148 3.61 32.06 10.43
CA GLN A 148 2.73 31.30 11.32
C GLN A 148 1.78 30.35 10.58
N ALA A 149 1.23 30.79 9.43
CA ALA A 149 0.37 29.95 8.61
C ALA A 149 1.06 28.65 8.13
N VAL A 150 2.37 28.71 7.86
CA VAL A 150 3.17 27.54 7.46
C VAL A 150 3.41 26.64 8.67
N LYS A 151 3.79 27.22 9.81
CA LYS A 151 4.02 26.48 11.07
C LYS A 151 2.77 25.75 11.53
N HIS A 152 1.63 26.42 11.59
CA HIS A 152 0.37 25.81 12.01
C HIS A 152 -0.01 24.65 11.10
N ARG A 153 0.04 24.85 9.77
CA ARG A 153 -0.28 23.77 8.82
C ARG A 153 0.62 22.54 8.98
N LEU A 154 1.92 22.73 9.18
CA LEU A 154 2.85 21.62 9.38
C LEU A 154 2.67 20.96 10.76
N ALA A 155 2.30 21.73 11.79
CA ALA A 155 1.95 21.19 13.10
C ALA A 155 0.67 20.33 13.03
N ASP A 156 -0.37 20.79 12.33
CA ASP A 156 -1.61 20.02 12.14
C ASP A 156 -1.35 18.69 11.42
N VAL A 157 -0.50 18.70 10.39
CA VAL A 157 -0.06 17.48 9.69
C VAL A 157 0.67 16.54 10.64
N LEU A 158 1.62 17.04 11.42
CA LEU A 158 2.35 16.24 12.40
C LEU A 158 1.39 15.61 13.42
N ILE A 159 0.44 16.38 13.94
CA ILE A 159 -0.57 15.91 14.88
C ILE A 159 -1.37 14.75 14.26
N GLY A 160 -1.86 14.91 13.03
CA GLY A 160 -2.62 13.85 12.34
C GLY A 160 -1.83 12.55 12.19
N LEU A 161 -0.55 12.64 11.80
CA LEU A 161 0.33 11.47 11.67
C LEU A 161 0.59 10.80 13.03
N GLU A 162 0.85 11.57 14.08
CA GLU A 162 1.06 11.02 15.43
C GLU A 162 -0.20 10.38 16.02
N PHE A 163 -1.40 10.84 15.67
CA PHE A 163 -2.66 10.18 16.06
C PHE A 163 -2.94 8.90 15.25
N ALA A 164 -2.53 8.82 13.99
CA ALA A 164 -2.68 7.62 13.18
C ALA A 164 -1.73 6.49 13.59
N ARG A 165 -0.52 6.83 14.05
CA ARG A 165 0.53 5.88 14.46
C ARG A 165 0.08 4.82 15.48
N PRO A 166 -0.51 5.17 16.64
CA PRO A 166 -0.91 4.17 17.63
C PRO A 166 -2.01 3.24 17.11
N LEU A 167 -2.92 3.72 16.25
CA LEU A 167 -3.96 2.88 15.65
C LEU A 167 -3.36 1.85 14.70
N LEU A 168 -2.35 2.25 13.92
CA LEU A 168 -1.61 1.32 13.07
C LEU A 168 -0.92 0.22 13.91
N TYR A 169 -0.23 0.59 14.98
CA TYR A 169 0.42 -0.40 15.84
C TYR A 169 -0.57 -1.30 16.58
N GLY A 170 -1.71 -0.77 17.02
CA GLY A 170 -2.80 -1.58 17.58
C GLY A 170 -3.32 -2.61 16.58
N ALA A 171 -3.60 -2.19 15.35
CA ALA A 171 -4.03 -3.09 14.28
C ALA A 171 -2.98 -4.18 13.97
N ALA A 172 -1.68 -3.85 14.02
CA ALA A 172 -0.62 -4.83 13.82
C ALA A 172 -0.63 -5.93 14.90
N LEU A 173 -0.81 -5.55 16.17
CA LEU A 173 -0.92 -6.50 17.28
C LEU A 173 -2.17 -7.37 17.13
N ALA A 174 -3.32 -6.74 16.85
CA ALA A 174 -4.57 -7.45 16.66
C ALA A 174 -4.50 -8.48 15.53
N LEU A 175 -3.86 -8.15 14.41
CA LEU A 175 -3.62 -9.08 13.30
C LEU A 175 -2.68 -10.23 13.69
N ALA A 176 -1.60 -9.93 14.41
CA ALA A 176 -0.61 -10.92 14.84
C ALA A 176 -1.21 -11.93 15.83
N GLU A 177 -2.07 -11.46 16.74
CA GLU A 177 -2.73 -12.28 17.76
C GLU A 177 -4.02 -12.95 17.25
N GLY A 178 -4.50 -12.58 16.06
CA GLY A 178 -5.77 -13.08 15.53
C GLY A 178 -6.97 -12.62 16.37
N ALA A 179 -6.93 -11.38 16.86
CA ALA A 179 -7.95 -10.83 17.71
C ALA A 179 -9.32 -10.77 17.00
N PRO A 180 -10.44 -11.04 17.69
CA PRO A 180 -11.78 -11.02 17.07
C PRO A 180 -12.17 -9.68 16.44
N ASP A 181 -11.58 -8.57 16.91
CA ASP A 181 -11.84 -7.21 16.45
C ASP A 181 -10.73 -6.68 15.51
N ALA A 182 -9.80 -7.52 15.05
CA ALA A 182 -8.69 -7.11 14.19
C ALA A 182 -9.16 -6.30 12.97
N GLY A 183 -10.21 -6.72 12.28
CA GLY A 183 -10.75 -6.00 11.13
C GLY A 183 -11.25 -4.60 11.44
N ALA A 184 -11.85 -4.39 12.61
CA ALA A 184 -12.27 -3.05 13.05
C ALA A 184 -11.06 -2.16 13.35
N GLN A 185 -10.00 -2.72 13.95
CA GLN A 185 -8.76 -1.99 14.22
C GLN A 185 -8.02 -1.66 12.91
N VAL A 186 -7.96 -2.58 11.95
CA VAL A 186 -7.39 -2.35 10.61
C VAL A 186 -8.16 -1.25 9.88
N ALA A 187 -9.50 -1.26 9.94
CA ALA A 187 -10.32 -0.21 9.34
C ALA A 187 -10.03 1.17 9.97
N ALA A 188 -9.93 1.23 11.31
CA ALA A 188 -9.58 2.45 12.02
C ALA A 188 -8.18 2.96 11.65
N ALA A 189 -7.18 2.07 11.56
CA ALA A 189 -5.85 2.42 11.08
C ALA A 189 -5.86 2.90 9.62
N LYS A 190 -6.60 2.22 8.74
CA LYS A 190 -6.66 2.52 7.31
C LYS A 190 -7.27 3.88 7.01
N VAL A 191 -8.35 4.26 7.70
CA VAL A 191 -8.98 5.56 7.51
C VAL A 191 -8.11 6.68 8.07
N THR A 192 -7.61 6.54 9.30
CA THR A 192 -6.83 7.60 9.97
C THR A 192 -5.48 7.83 9.32
N ALA A 193 -4.73 6.78 8.97
CA ALA A 193 -3.47 6.92 8.25
C ALA A 193 -3.68 7.44 6.82
N GLY A 194 -4.78 7.05 6.16
CA GLY A 194 -5.15 7.54 4.84
C GLY A 194 -5.43 9.04 4.84
N GLU A 195 -6.25 9.52 5.77
CA GLU A 195 -6.57 10.94 5.92
C GLU A 195 -5.34 11.76 6.31
N ALA A 196 -4.52 11.28 7.26
CA ALA A 196 -3.30 11.94 7.67
C ALA A 196 -2.27 12.02 6.52
N GLY A 197 -2.06 10.92 5.79
CA GLY A 197 -1.18 10.89 4.62
C GLY A 197 -1.66 11.82 3.51
N TYR A 198 -2.97 11.87 3.24
CA TYR A 198 -3.55 12.79 2.27
C TYR A 198 -3.41 14.26 2.69
N ALA A 199 -3.62 14.57 3.97
CA ALA A 199 -3.40 15.91 4.51
C ALA A 199 -1.94 16.34 4.36
N ALA A 200 -0.98 15.44 4.61
CA ALA A 200 0.45 15.66 4.40
C ALA A 200 0.75 15.95 2.92
N ALA A 201 0.20 15.17 1.99
CA ALA A 201 0.37 15.39 0.55
C ALA A 201 -0.17 16.75 0.10
N ARG A 202 -1.38 17.14 0.52
CA ARG A 202 -1.91 18.47 0.19
C ARG A 202 -1.07 19.60 0.77
N ALA A 203 -0.60 19.46 2.01
CA ALA A 203 0.27 20.45 2.63
C ALA A 203 1.60 20.56 1.89
N ALA A 204 2.20 19.43 1.50
CA ALA A 204 3.43 19.39 0.72
C ALA A 204 3.26 20.11 -0.62
N LEU A 205 2.26 19.75 -1.42
CA LEU A 205 1.96 20.42 -2.70
C LEU A 205 1.82 21.94 -2.52
N GLN A 206 1.00 22.36 -1.56
CA GLN A 206 0.72 23.77 -1.32
C GLN A 206 1.94 24.56 -0.86
N LEU A 207 2.80 23.96 -0.01
CA LEU A 207 3.96 24.64 0.56
C LEU A 207 5.19 24.62 -0.34
N HIS A 208 5.30 23.64 -1.24
CA HIS A 208 6.30 23.65 -2.31
C HIS A 208 5.95 24.63 -3.45
N GLY A 209 4.67 24.98 -3.59
CA GLY A 209 4.20 25.93 -4.60
C GLY A 209 4.29 25.32 -5.99
N ALA A 210 4.65 26.11 -7.02
CA ALA A 210 4.71 25.64 -8.40
C ALA A 210 5.63 24.42 -8.59
N VAL A 211 6.75 24.35 -7.86
CA VAL A 211 7.68 23.20 -7.93
C VAL A 211 7.00 21.92 -7.43
N GLY A 212 6.09 22.02 -6.45
CA GLY A 212 5.30 20.87 -5.99
C GLY A 212 4.38 20.27 -7.05
N TYR A 213 4.17 20.94 -8.19
CA TYR A 213 3.37 20.45 -9.31
C TYR A 213 4.22 19.98 -10.49
N THR A 214 5.56 19.91 -10.35
CA THR A 214 6.46 19.40 -11.39
C THR A 214 6.96 18.01 -11.06
N GLN A 215 7.31 17.22 -12.08
CA GLN A 215 7.91 15.88 -11.93
C GLN A 215 9.38 15.93 -11.48
N GLU A 216 9.97 17.11 -11.29
CA GLU A 216 11.39 17.28 -10.94
C GLU A 216 11.68 17.05 -9.44
N LEU A 217 10.65 16.93 -8.60
CA LEU A 217 10.76 16.70 -7.15
C LEU A 217 10.58 15.22 -6.73
N ASP A 218 10.29 14.33 -7.68
CA ASP A 218 10.16 12.88 -7.49
C ASP A 218 11.41 12.13 -7.99
#